data_AF-A0A2E7SHV0-F1
#
_entry.id   AF-A0A2E7SHV0-F1
#
_cell.length_a   1.000
_cell.length_b   1.000
_cell.length_c   1.000
_cell.angle_alpha   90.00
_cell.angle_beta   90.00
_cell.angle_gamma   90.00
#
_symmetry.space_group_name_H-M   'P 1'
#
loop_
_entity.id
_entity.type
_entity.pdbx_description
1 polymer ?
#
loop_
_entity_poly.entity_id
_entity_poly.type
_entity_poly.pdbx_seq_one_letter_code
_entity_poly.pdbx_strand_id
1 'polypeptide(L)'
;MDGDNIPNDQDDDTDGDGIPNDQDIDDDNDGIADDQDANPTQTDDTANDHDNDGIPDSEDNDDDGDGIDDREEVNDGDPNTDIYDHDNDGISDNVDLDIDNDGIDNHNDVYENGSSAMRDHDNDGLNDGVDPDDDNDDILDVDEFDGATGNYRYDHDNDGLDDKTDTDDDNDGLSDWYEANDGNDLTGQFDHDNDGNDDHTDDDDDNDGILDELEN
;
A
#
# COMPACT_ATOMS: atom_id res chain seq x y z
N MET A 1 3.38 1.26 -16.37
CA MET A 1 2.43 1.82 -17.37
C MET A 1 1.85 3.07 -16.75
N ASP A 2 1.90 4.21 -17.44
CA ASP A 2 1.38 5.53 -16.98
C ASP A 2 -0.17 5.62 -16.84
N GLY A 3 -0.88 4.52 -17.11
CA GLY A 3 -2.34 4.42 -16.99
C GLY A 3 -3.13 4.92 -18.21
N ASP A 4 -2.48 5.27 -19.32
CA ASP A 4 -3.16 5.85 -20.48
C ASP A 4 -3.84 4.81 -21.44
N ASN A 5 -3.62 3.52 -21.17
CA ASN A 5 -4.05 2.34 -21.95
C ASN A 5 -3.37 2.16 -23.33
N ILE A 6 -2.22 2.79 -23.55
CA ILE A 6 -1.32 2.55 -24.68
C ILE A 6 -0.21 1.62 -24.19
N PRO A 7 0.09 0.52 -24.91
CA PRO A 7 1.26 -0.29 -24.59
C PRO A 7 2.54 0.55 -24.75
N ASN A 8 3.47 0.52 -23.79
CA ASN A 8 4.75 1.26 -23.83
C ASN A 8 5.51 1.12 -25.17
N ASP A 9 5.42 -0.03 -25.84
CA ASP A 9 6.03 -0.26 -27.16
C ASP A 9 5.42 0.54 -28.32
N GLN A 10 4.30 1.21 -28.05
CA GLN A 10 3.50 2.05 -28.94
C GLN A 10 3.16 3.41 -28.33
N ASP A 11 3.70 3.71 -27.15
CA ASP A 11 3.58 5.00 -26.52
C ASP A 11 4.69 5.95 -27.00
N ASP A 12 4.34 7.22 -27.15
CA ASP A 12 5.27 8.29 -27.47
C ASP A 12 5.56 9.18 -26.22
N ASP A 13 5.02 8.83 -25.04
CA ASP A 13 5.08 9.54 -23.73
C ASP A 13 4.92 8.51 -22.58
N THR A 14 5.93 7.65 -22.35
CA THR A 14 5.77 6.39 -21.56
C THR A 14 5.49 6.58 -20.08
N ASP A 15 5.93 7.70 -19.52
CA ASP A 15 5.77 8.08 -18.12
C ASP A 15 4.56 9.01 -17.87
N GLY A 16 3.90 9.45 -18.95
CA GLY A 16 2.75 10.33 -18.92
C GLY A 16 3.03 11.74 -18.37
N ASP A 17 4.29 12.18 -18.33
CA ASP A 17 4.67 13.48 -17.74
C ASP A 17 4.33 14.66 -18.68
N GLY A 18 4.02 14.36 -19.95
CA GLY A 18 3.64 15.29 -21.00
C GLY A 18 4.82 15.80 -21.85
N ILE A 19 6.01 15.24 -21.68
CA ILE A 19 7.20 15.38 -22.51
C ILE A 19 7.31 14.11 -23.37
N PRO A 20 7.26 14.22 -24.70
CA PRO A 20 7.39 13.03 -25.55
C PRO A 20 8.76 12.37 -25.38
N ASN A 21 8.82 11.04 -25.46
CA ASN A 21 10.03 10.21 -25.36
C ASN A 21 11.20 10.67 -26.27
N ASP A 22 10.91 11.35 -27.39
CA ASP A 22 11.97 11.88 -28.26
C ASP A 22 12.67 13.15 -27.73
N GLN A 23 12.18 13.66 -26.61
CA GLN A 23 12.54 14.90 -25.93
C GLN A 23 12.65 14.75 -24.42
N ASP A 24 12.21 13.63 -23.85
CA ASP A 24 12.55 13.25 -22.48
C ASP A 24 14.03 12.83 -22.39
N ILE A 25 14.54 12.83 -21.17
CA ILE A 25 15.86 12.31 -20.79
C ILE A 25 15.72 11.04 -19.94
N ASP A 26 14.50 10.70 -19.53
CA ASP A 26 14.11 9.63 -18.61
C ASP A 26 12.70 9.17 -19.00
N ASP A 27 12.61 8.47 -20.14
CA ASP A 27 11.40 8.16 -20.90
C ASP A 27 10.34 7.36 -20.11
N ASP A 28 10.70 6.73 -19.00
CA ASP A 28 9.81 6.00 -18.10
C ASP A 28 9.86 6.50 -16.64
N ASN A 29 10.63 7.56 -16.36
CA ASN A 29 10.79 8.16 -15.03
C ASN A 29 11.21 7.15 -13.94
N ASP A 30 11.99 6.12 -14.30
CA ASP A 30 12.56 5.19 -13.32
C ASP A 30 13.77 5.78 -12.56
N GLY A 31 14.23 6.97 -12.97
CA GLY A 31 15.35 7.68 -12.35
C GLY A 31 16.70 7.41 -13.01
N ILE A 32 16.77 6.54 -14.02
CA ILE A 32 17.92 6.22 -14.84
C ILE A 32 17.74 6.90 -16.21
N ALA A 33 18.59 7.89 -16.51
CA ALA A 33 18.51 8.55 -17.81
C ALA A 33 18.66 7.57 -18.99
N ASP A 34 17.92 7.79 -20.09
CA ASP A 34 17.82 6.87 -21.25
C ASP A 34 19.17 6.43 -21.85
N ASP A 35 20.21 7.25 -21.67
CA ASP A 35 21.54 6.99 -22.20
C ASP A 35 22.38 6.02 -21.34
N GLN A 36 21.92 5.73 -20.13
CA GLN A 36 22.44 4.74 -19.18
C GLN A 36 21.50 3.55 -18.97
N ASP A 37 20.22 3.70 -19.31
CA ASP A 37 19.19 2.68 -19.21
C ASP A 37 19.28 1.65 -20.37
N ALA A 38 19.10 0.35 -20.05
CA ALA A 38 19.13 -0.73 -21.03
C ALA A 38 17.76 -0.97 -21.71
N ASN A 39 16.67 -0.54 -21.09
CA ASN A 39 15.29 -0.52 -21.59
C ASN A 39 14.61 0.82 -21.21
N PRO A 40 14.95 1.94 -21.91
CA PRO A 40 14.44 3.31 -21.67
C PRO A 40 12.94 3.56 -21.91
N THR A 41 12.08 2.59 -21.67
CA THR A 41 10.62 2.68 -21.88
C THR A 41 9.90 1.71 -20.95
N GLN A 42 10.63 1.15 -20.00
CA GLN A 42 10.23 0.10 -19.09
C GLN A 42 10.64 0.58 -17.70
N THR A 43 9.64 1.04 -16.95
CA THR A 43 9.74 1.43 -15.54
C THR A 43 10.32 0.36 -14.61
N ASP A 44 10.63 -0.83 -15.12
CA ASP A 44 11.17 -2.00 -14.41
C ASP A 44 12.61 -2.35 -14.83
N ASP A 45 13.35 -1.46 -15.52
CA ASP A 45 14.72 -1.76 -15.96
C ASP A 45 15.80 -1.51 -14.90
N THR A 46 15.62 -2.16 -13.77
CA THR A 46 16.56 -2.16 -12.65
C THR A 46 17.71 -3.14 -12.86
N ALA A 47 18.30 -3.15 -14.07
CA ALA A 47 19.29 -4.14 -14.45
C ALA A 47 20.55 -4.19 -13.53
N ASN A 48 20.72 -3.23 -12.61
CA ASN A 48 21.63 -3.27 -11.45
C ASN A 48 21.11 -2.38 -10.29
N ASP A 49 19.84 -2.53 -9.91
CA ASP A 49 19.20 -1.86 -8.76
C ASP A 49 18.24 -2.88 -8.10
N HIS A 50 18.77 -3.79 -7.29
CA HIS A 50 18.05 -5.00 -6.86
C HIS A 50 16.83 -4.69 -5.99
N ASP A 51 16.87 -3.64 -5.17
CA ASP A 51 15.76 -3.21 -4.33
C ASP A 51 14.86 -2.14 -4.96
N ASN A 52 15.21 -1.69 -6.17
CA ASN A 52 14.51 -0.67 -6.93
C ASN A 52 14.35 0.66 -6.14
N ASP A 53 15.29 1.00 -5.24
CA ASP A 53 15.23 2.25 -4.46
C ASP A 53 15.72 3.50 -5.25
N GLY A 54 16.18 3.28 -6.48
CA GLY A 54 16.72 4.29 -7.39
C GLY A 54 18.22 4.54 -7.21
N ILE A 55 18.90 3.75 -6.37
CA ILE A 55 20.35 3.73 -6.20
C ILE A 55 20.89 2.44 -6.82
N PRO A 56 21.73 2.53 -7.87
CA PRO A 56 22.29 1.32 -8.46
C PRO A 56 23.15 0.52 -7.46
N ASP A 57 23.08 -0.82 -7.45
CA ASP A 57 23.85 -1.77 -6.60
C ASP A 57 25.35 -1.41 -6.49
N SER A 58 25.90 -0.82 -7.55
CA SER A 58 27.33 -0.43 -7.55
C SER A 58 27.67 0.77 -6.66
N GLU A 59 26.66 1.56 -6.31
CA GLU A 59 26.69 2.76 -5.47
C GLU A 59 25.83 2.62 -4.20
N ASP A 60 24.98 1.60 -4.13
CA ASP A 60 24.24 1.21 -2.94
C ASP A 60 25.08 0.34 -1.97
N ASN A 61 24.58 0.15 -0.75
CA ASN A 61 25.24 -0.61 0.30
C ASN A 61 24.33 -1.62 0.99
N ASP A 62 23.12 -1.81 0.47
CA ASP A 62 22.02 -2.63 0.97
C ASP A 62 21.28 -3.13 -0.27
N ASP A 63 22.02 -3.82 -1.17
CA ASP A 63 21.63 -4.06 -2.57
C ASP A 63 20.22 -4.67 -2.71
N ASP A 64 19.75 -5.44 -1.72
CA ASP A 64 18.44 -6.07 -1.68
C ASP A 64 17.49 -5.48 -0.61
N GLY A 65 17.78 -4.29 -0.08
CA GLY A 65 16.83 -3.49 0.69
C GLY A 65 16.37 -4.09 2.02
N ASP A 66 17.00 -5.16 2.50
CA ASP A 66 16.58 -5.93 3.68
C ASP A 66 16.96 -5.24 5.02
N GLY A 67 17.79 -4.18 4.94
CA GLY A 67 18.27 -3.40 6.07
C GLY A 67 19.60 -3.88 6.66
N ILE A 68 20.31 -4.79 5.98
CA ILE A 68 21.61 -5.33 6.30
C ILE A 68 22.62 -4.83 5.25
N ASP A 69 23.74 -4.27 5.70
CA ASP A 69 24.75 -3.77 4.77
C ASP A 69 25.44 -4.93 4.01
N ASP A 70 25.65 -4.84 2.69
CA ASP A 70 26.24 -5.91 1.84
C ASP A 70 27.53 -6.50 2.42
N ARG A 71 28.30 -5.64 3.08
CA ARG A 71 29.60 -6.06 3.64
C ARG A 71 29.40 -6.89 4.89
N GLU A 72 28.32 -6.73 5.64
CA GLU A 72 27.98 -7.59 6.75
C GLU A 72 27.57 -8.97 6.22
N GLU A 73 26.66 -9.03 5.26
CA GLU A 73 26.18 -10.23 4.57
C GLU A 73 27.29 -11.06 3.93
N VAL A 74 28.11 -10.44 3.06
CA VAL A 74 29.24 -11.12 2.40
C VAL A 74 30.25 -11.70 3.42
N ASN A 75 30.31 -11.16 4.64
CA ASN A 75 31.27 -11.57 5.66
C ASN A 75 30.73 -12.52 6.73
N ASP A 76 29.42 -12.66 6.89
CA ASP A 76 28.85 -13.46 7.97
C ASP A 76 28.84 -14.97 7.65
N GLY A 77 28.79 -15.30 6.35
CA GLY A 77 28.76 -16.66 5.82
C GLY A 77 27.43 -17.39 6.05
N ASP A 78 26.35 -16.66 6.31
CA ASP A 78 24.98 -17.16 6.34
C ASP A 78 24.39 -17.06 4.93
N PRO A 79 23.95 -18.16 4.30
CA PRO A 79 23.34 -18.12 2.96
C PRO A 79 21.88 -17.61 2.96
N ASN A 80 21.44 -17.01 4.06
CA ASN A 80 20.08 -16.56 4.36
C ASN A 80 20.03 -15.02 4.53
N THR A 81 21.13 -14.37 4.13
CA THR A 81 21.42 -12.94 4.19
C THR A 81 22.43 -12.71 3.04
N ASP A 82 22.12 -13.28 1.87
CA ASP A 82 22.92 -13.07 0.66
C ASP A 82 22.39 -11.78 0.04
N ILE A 83 23.25 -10.94 -0.52
CA ILE A 83 22.96 -9.60 -1.10
C ILE A 83 21.92 -9.57 -2.26
N TYR A 84 21.25 -10.69 -2.49
CA TYR A 84 20.27 -10.98 -3.52
C TYR A 84 19.22 -11.96 -2.94
N ASP A 85 18.85 -11.81 -1.66
CA ASP A 85 17.94 -12.63 -0.85
C ASP A 85 17.04 -11.70 -0.01
N HIS A 86 16.19 -10.96 -0.71
CA HIS A 86 15.44 -9.79 -0.23
C HIS A 86 14.62 -10.05 1.06
N ASP A 87 14.10 -11.26 1.24
CA ASP A 87 13.31 -11.66 2.41
C ASP A 87 14.08 -12.48 3.48
N ASN A 88 15.36 -12.75 3.24
CA ASN A 88 16.23 -13.57 4.08
C ASN A 88 15.77 -15.02 4.32
N ASP A 89 14.99 -15.63 3.43
CA ASP A 89 14.53 -17.01 3.58
C ASP A 89 15.60 -18.05 3.17
N GLY A 90 16.64 -17.61 2.45
CA GLY A 90 17.74 -18.42 1.94
C GLY A 90 17.53 -18.94 0.53
N ILE A 91 16.65 -18.32 -0.25
CA ILE A 91 16.39 -18.58 -1.66
C ILE A 91 16.64 -17.28 -2.42
N SER A 92 17.81 -17.19 -3.04
CA SER A 92 18.14 -16.00 -3.85
C SER A 92 17.05 -15.63 -4.87
N ASP A 93 16.77 -14.33 -4.98
CA ASP A 93 15.65 -13.71 -5.69
C ASP A 93 15.49 -14.23 -7.13
N ASN A 94 16.61 -14.52 -7.81
CA ASN A 94 16.60 -15.07 -9.18
C ASN A 94 15.92 -16.44 -9.34
N VAL A 95 15.69 -17.16 -8.24
CA VAL A 95 14.98 -18.44 -8.20
C VAL A 95 13.86 -18.48 -7.16
N ASP A 96 13.69 -17.40 -6.38
CA ASP A 96 12.52 -17.26 -5.52
C ASP A 96 11.26 -17.07 -6.37
N LEU A 97 10.15 -17.58 -5.86
CA LEU A 97 8.83 -17.38 -6.40
C LEU A 97 8.03 -16.32 -5.64
N ASP A 98 8.53 -15.84 -4.49
CA ASP A 98 7.88 -14.92 -3.54
C ASP A 98 8.99 -14.08 -2.84
N ILE A 99 9.61 -13.15 -3.60
CA ILE A 99 10.88 -12.47 -3.24
C ILE A 99 10.78 -11.66 -1.95
N ASP A 100 9.63 -11.07 -1.62
CA ASP A 100 9.42 -10.28 -0.41
C ASP A 100 8.74 -11.09 0.73
N ASN A 101 8.47 -12.38 0.48
CA ASN A 101 7.73 -13.32 1.34
C ASN A 101 6.39 -12.79 1.84
N ASP A 102 5.75 -11.91 1.07
CA ASP A 102 4.47 -11.41 1.48
C ASP A 102 3.41 -12.51 1.37
N GLY A 103 3.57 -13.48 0.45
CA GLY A 103 2.68 -14.61 0.23
C GLY A 103 1.92 -14.55 -1.10
N ILE A 104 2.25 -13.62 -1.99
CA ILE A 104 1.84 -13.54 -3.39
C ILE A 104 3.02 -13.97 -4.26
N ASP A 105 2.84 -14.99 -5.11
CA ASP A 105 3.90 -15.37 -6.06
C ASP A 105 4.25 -14.18 -6.97
N ASN A 106 5.54 -13.84 -7.19
CA ASN A 106 6.05 -12.68 -7.97
C ASN A 106 5.32 -12.44 -9.29
N HIS A 107 4.85 -13.50 -9.96
CA HIS A 107 4.11 -13.38 -11.22
C HIS A 107 2.79 -12.59 -11.09
N ASN A 108 2.21 -12.55 -9.90
CA ASN A 108 0.97 -11.84 -9.59
C ASN A 108 1.20 -10.69 -8.61
N ASP A 109 2.46 -10.38 -8.32
CA ASP A 109 2.85 -9.31 -7.44
C ASP A 109 3.17 -8.06 -8.26
N VAL A 110 2.64 -6.91 -7.84
CA VAL A 110 2.90 -5.61 -8.46
C VAL A 110 4.20 -5.01 -7.92
N TYR A 111 4.63 -5.44 -6.73
CA TYR A 111 5.77 -4.92 -6.00
C TYR A 111 6.71 -6.05 -5.55
N GLU A 112 7.24 -6.80 -6.52
CA GLU A 112 8.00 -8.04 -6.31
C GLU A 112 9.24 -7.92 -5.42
N ASN A 113 9.80 -6.71 -5.23
CA ASN A 113 10.98 -6.45 -4.40
C ASN A 113 10.65 -5.48 -3.24
N GLY A 114 9.41 -5.47 -2.73
CA GLY A 114 9.07 -4.80 -1.47
C GLY A 114 7.89 -3.82 -1.52
N SER A 115 7.41 -3.48 -0.32
CA SER A 115 6.02 -3.06 0.00
C SER A 115 5.05 -4.22 -0.16
N SER A 116 4.52 -4.70 0.97
CA SER A 116 3.49 -5.76 0.97
C SER A 116 2.35 -5.40 0.04
N ALA A 117 2.31 -5.99 -1.15
CA ALA A 117 1.19 -5.94 -2.08
C ALA A 117 0.13 -7.00 -1.73
N MET A 118 0.36 -7.80 -0.68
CA MET A 118 -0.58 -8.70 0.00
C MET A 118 -2.04 -8.19 0.05
N ARG A 119 -2.18 -6.86 0.01
CA ARG A 119 -3.36 -6.05 0.22
C ARG A 119 -3.08 -4.67 -0.38
N ASP A 120 -3.22 -4.53 -1.70
CA ASP A 120 -3.26 -3.26 -2.44
C ASP A 120 -4.36 -3.45 -3.50
N HIS A 121 -5.61 -3.25 -3.07
CA HIS A 121 -6.77 -3.68 -3.85
C HIS A 121 -7.09 -2.80 -5.06
N ASP A 122 -6.60 -1.57 -5.07
CA ASP A 122 -6.73 -0.63 -6.16
C ASP A 122 -5.47 -0.47 -7.02
N ASN A 123 -4.32 -0.99 -6.57
CA ASN A 123 -3.00 -0.88 -7.19
C ASN A 123 -2.48 0.56 -7.25
N ASP A 124 -2.76 1.37 -6.21
CA ASP A 124 -2.28 2.74 -6.10
C ASP A 124 -0.89 2.85 -5.42
N GLY A 125 -0.38 1.73 -4.91
CA GLY A 125 0.93 1.60 -4.26
C GLY A 125 0.91 1.86 -2.76
N LEU A 126 -0.28 2.02 -2.17
CA LEU A 126 -0.50 1.94 -0.74
C LEU A 126 -0.95 0.52 -0.35
N ASN A 127 -0.53 0.08 0.83
CA ASN A 127 -1.05 -1.16 1.39
C ASN A 127 -2.43 -0.88 2.02
N ASP A 128 -3.44 -1.73 1.84
CA ASP A 128 -4.80 -1.63 2.46
C ASP A 128 -4.77 -1.50 4.00
N GLY A 129 -3.62 -1.72 4.65
CA GLY A 129 -3.44 -1.49 6.09
C GLY A 129 -3.14 -0.03 6.46
N VAL A 130 -2.85 0.82 5.48
CA VAL A 130 -2.52 2.24 5.62
C VAL A 130 -3.15 3.12 4.53
N ASP A 131 -3.74 2.52 3.51
CA ASP A 131 -4.61 3.15 2.52
C ASP A 131 -5.96 3.54 3.16
N PRO A 132 -6.50 4.75 2.93
CA PRO A 132 -7.84 5.13 3.39
C PRO A 132 -9.01 4.73 2.47
N ASP A 133 -8.76 4.31 1.23
CA ASP A 133 -9.77 3.94 0.22
C ASP A 133 -9.25 2.73 -0.59
N ASP A 134 -9.33 1.54 0.02
CA ASP A 134 -8.71 0.29 -0.48
C ASP A 134 -9.07 -0.08 -1.94
N ASP A 135 -10.20 0.41 -2.47
CA ASP A 135 -10.66 0.09 -3.83
C ASP A 135 -10.81 1.30 -4.77
N ASN A 136 -10.40 2.49 -4.30
CA ASN A 136 -10.37 3.78 -5.00
C ASN A 136 -11.71 4.12 -5.67
N ASP A 137 -12.83 3.85 -4.99
CA ASP A 137 -14.18 4.10 -5.49
C ASP A 137 -14.81 5.43 -5.02
N ASP A 138 -13.99 6.26 -4.35
CA ASP A 138 -14.32 7.54 -3.71
C ASP A 138 -15.18 7.37 -2.42
N ILE A 139 -15.12 6.21 -1.75
CA ILE A 139 -15.74 5.91 -0.45
C ILE A 139 -14.65 5.40 0.48
N LEU A 140 -14.49 6.02 1.65
CA LEU A 140 -13.44 5.60 2.59
C LEU A 140 -13.78 4.24 3.20
N ASP A 141 -12.75 3.47 3.60
CA ASP A 141 -12.95 2.14 4.18
C ASP A 141 -13.85 2.13 5.43
N VAL A 142 -13.88 3.26 6.16
CA VAL A 142 -14.76 3.49 7.32
C VAL A 142 -16.25 3.51 6.96
N ASP A 143 -16.56 3.91 5.73
CA ASP A 143 -17.92 4.08 5.23
C ASP A 143 -18.43 2.80 4.52
N GLU A 144 -17.59 1.76 4.46
CA GLU A 144 -17.88 0.51 3.78
C GLU A 144 -18.54 -0.56 4.67
N PHE A 145 -19.57 -1.23 4.13
CA PHE A 145 -20.37 -2.22 4.87
C PHE A 145 -19.64 -3.55 5.19
N ASP A 146 -18.52 -3.87 4.54
CA ASP A 146 -17.81 -5.13 4.77
C ASP A 146 -16.27 -5.06 4.84
N GLY A 147 -15.70 -3.85 4.93
CA GLY A 147 -14.25 -3.58 5.00
C GLY A 147 -13.49 -4.58 4.14
N ALA A 148 -13.78 -4.60 2.84
CA ALA A 148 -13.71 -5.83 2.07
C ALA A 148 -12.30 -6.43 2.00
N THR A 149 -11.27 -5.65 2.32
CA THR A 149 -9.88 -5.89 1.95
C THR A 149 -8.88 -5.57 3.06
N GLY A 150 -9.15 -4.60 3.95
CA GLY A 150 -8.37 -4.31 5.15
C GLY A 150 -8.24 -5.43 6.21
N ASN A 151 -7.12 -5.39 6.96
CA ASN A 151 -6.75 -6.37 7.99
C ASN A 151 -7.68 -6.32 9.24
N TYR A 152 -8.34 -5.19 9.46
CA TYR A 152 -9.33 -4.96 10.51
C TYR A 152 -10.66 -4.54 9.89
N ARG A 153 -11.37 -5.51 9.28
CA ARG A 153 -12.70 -5.31 8.65
C ARG A 153 -13.83 -4.76 9.55
N TYR A 154 -13.50 -4.40 10.78
CA TYR A 154 -14.37 -4.18 11.93
C TYR A 154 -13.56 -3.33 12.90
N ASP A 155 -13.18 -2.11 12.54
CA ASP A 155 -12.46 -1.11 13.36
C ASP A 155 -13.12 0.25 13.05
N HIS A 156 -14.38 0.42 13.49
CA HIS A 156 -15.26 1.49 13.00
C HIS A 156 -14.79 2.90 13.40
N ASP A 157 -13.92 3.03 14.40
CA ASP A 157 -13.36 4.31 14.85
C ASP A 157 -11.90 4.56 14.45
N ASN A 158 -11.29 3.60 13.73
CA ASN A 158 -9.90 3.60 13.30
C ASN A 158 -8.87 3.85 14.42
N ASP A 159 -9.14 3.43 15.65
CA ASP A 159 -8.21 3.59 16.78
C ASP A 159 -7.08 2.52 16.78
N GLY A 160 -7.21 1.53 15.89
CA GLY A 160 -6.28 0.42 15.71
C GLY A 160 -6.63 -0.82 16.54
N LEU A 161 -7.86 -0.90 17.05
CA LEU A 161 -8.44 -2.06 17.71
C LEU A 161 -9.63 -2.58 16.91
N ASP A 162 -9.66 -3.89 16.61
CA ASP A 162 -10.87 -4.46 16.02
C ASP A 162 -12.06 -4.33 17.01
N ASP A 163 -13.28 -4.00 16.56
CA ASP A 163 -14.54 -3.87 17.32
C ASP A 163 -14.76 -5.03 18.30
N LYS A 164 -14.27 -6.21 17.92
CA LYS A 164 -14.44 -7.41 18.75
C LYS A 164 -13.52 -7.39 19.97
N THR A 165 -12.45 -6.61 19.95
CA THR A 165 -11.50 -6.36 21.02
C THR A 165 -11.57 -4.96 21.58
N ASP A 166 -12.09 -4.01 20.81
CA ASP A 166 -12.43 -2.69 21.28
C ASP A 166 -13.67 -2.74 22.18
N THR A 167 -13.85 -1.66 22.92
CA THR A 167 -14.93 -1.51 23.90
C THR A 167 -15.61 -0.16 23.78
N ASP A 168 -15.33 0.59 22.71
CA ASP A 168 -15.90 1.90 22.39
C ASP A 168 -15.88 2.06 20.86
N ASP A 169 -16.58 1.17 20.13
CA ASP A 169 -16.44 0.97 18.66
C ASP A 169 -16.62 2.24 17.79
N ASP A 170 -17.20 3.32 18.31
CA ASP A 170 -17.35 4.63 17.65
C ASP A 170 -16.65 5.78 18.39
N ASN A 171 -15.86 5.52 19.43
CA ASN A 171 -15.12 6.50 20.22
C ASN A 171 -15.92 7.71 20.77
N ASP A 172 -17.24 7.59 20.92
CA ASP A 172 -18.12 8.64 21.45
C ASP A 172 -17.96 8.85 22.99
N GLY A 173 -17.27 7.91 23.63
CA GLY A 173 -17.00 7.83 25.07
C GLY A 173 -18.01 7.00 25.89
N LEU A 174 -18.87 6.23 25.24
CA LEU A 174 -19.86 5.29 25.77
C LEU A 174 -19.61 3.87 25.28
N SER A 175 -18.87 3.09 26.06
CA SER A 175 -18.63 1.68 25.71
C SER A 175 -19.82 0.88 25.13
N ASP A 176 -19.59 0.02 24.14
CA ASP A 176 -20.63 -0.76 23.45
C ASP A 176 -21.44 -1.69 24.38
N TRP A 177 -20.87 -2.11 25.52
CA TRP A 177 -21.65 -2.77 26.56
C TRP A 177 -22.77 -1.89 27.14
N TYR A 178 -22.49 -0.61 27.36
CA TYR A 178 -23.45 0.36 27.89
C TYR A 178 -24.59 0.55 26.89
N GLU A 179 -24.24 0.85 25.65
CA GLU A 179 -25.11 1.15 24.53
C GLU A 179 -26.05 -0.01 24.18
N ALA A 180 -25.52 -1.22 24.11
CA ALA A 180 -26.33 -2.42 23.90
C ALA A 180 -27.35 -2.70 25.02
N ASN A 181 -27.26 -2.03 26.18
CA ASN A 181 -28.03 -2.36 27.39
C ASN A 181 -28.78 -1.19 28.05
N ASP A 182 -28.56 0.05 27.64
CA ASP A 182 -29.18 1.21 28.27
C ASP A 182 -30.66 1.41 27.82
N GLY A 183 -31.01 0.86 26.65
CA GLY A 183 -32.33 0.93 26.05
C GLY A 183 -32.66 2.31 25.47
N ASN A 184 -31.63 3.08 25.12
CA ASN A 184 -31.69 4.31 24.35
C ASN A 184 -31.38 3.98 22.88
N ASP A 185 -32.17 4.53 21.97
CA ASP A 185 -31.97 4.32 20.52
C ASP A 185 -31.16 5.51 19.93
N LEU A 186 -30.37 6.21 20.76
CA LEU A 186 -29.59 7.42 20.43
C LEU A 186 -28.12 7.29 20.86
N THR A 187 -27.69 6.06 21.11
CA THR A 187 -26.35 5.70 21.64
C THR A 187 -26.08 4.33 21.06
N GLY A 188 -26.12 4.26 19.72
CA GLY A 188 -25.83 3.04 18.98
C GLY A 188 -24.33 2.75 19.02
N GLN A 189 -23.92 1.49 18.89
CA GLN A 189 -22.49 1.12 18.91
C GLN A 189 -21.67 1.70 17.74
N PHE A 190 -22.31 2.47 16.87
CA PHE A 190 -21.81 3.02 15.61
C PHE A 190 -22.57 4.34 15.37
N ASP A 191 -22.61 5.23 16.38
CA ASP A 191 -23.39 6.49 16.43
C ASP A 191 -22.52 7.57 17.12
N HIS A 192 -21.50 8.04 16.41
CA HIS A 192 -20.40 8.88 16.88
C HIS A 192 -20.87 10.19 17.57
N ASP A 193 -21.99 10.75 17.13
CA ASP A 193 -22.58 11.97 17.70
C ASP A 193 -23.79 11.74 18.64
N ASN A 194 -24.23 10.49 18.78
CA ASN A 194 -25.35 10.06 19.61
C ASN A 194 -26.70 10.70 19.22
N ASP A 195 -26.97 10.82 17.93
CA ASP A 195 -28.24 11.34 17.41
C ASP A 195 -29.26 10.25 17.04
N GLY A 196 -28.81 8.99 17.03
CA GLY A 196 -29.62 7.80 16.78
C GLY A 196 -29.78 7.44 15.31
N ASN A 197 -29.01 8.06 14.43
CA ASN A 197 -28.66 7.49 13.14
C ASN A 197 -27.35 6.71 13.33
N ASP A 198 -27.26 5.56 12.68
CA ASP A 198 -25.98 4.85 12.67
C ASP A 198 -25.07 5.60 11.66
N ASP A 199 -23.78 5.75 11.95
CA ASP A 199 -22.76 6.50 11.18
C ASP A 199 -22.90 6.26 9.66
N HIS A 200 -22.89 5.00 9.22
CA HIS A 200 -23.09 4.63 7.80
C HIS A 200 -24.40 5.12 7.11
N THR A 201 -25.30 5.79 7.84
CA THR A 201 -26.54 6.38 7.35
C THR A 201 -26.75 7.84 7.76
N ASP A 202 -25.88 8.44 8.57
CA ASP A 202 -25.87 9.89 8.76
C ASP A 202 -25.11 10.57 7.60
N ASP A 203 -25.32 11.87 7.44
CA ASP A 203 -24.62 12.69 6.43
C ASP A 203 -23.62 13.66 7.12
N ASP A 204 -23.44 13.56 8.45
CA ASP A 204 -22.62 14.43 9.35
C ASP A 204 -22.38 13.66 10.66
N ASP A 205 -21.64 12.55 10.57
CA ASP A 205 -21.54 11.51 11.62
C ASP A 205 -20.97 12.03 12.94
N ASP A 206 -20.10 13.04 12.91
CA ASP A 206 -19.50 13.65 14.10
C ASP A 206 -20.21 14.95 14.56
N ASN A 207 -21.21 15.40 13.80
CA ASN A 207 -22.00 16.62 14.00
C ASN A 207 -21.16 17.89 14.17
N ASP A 208 -20.01 17.97 13.51
CA ASP A 208 -19.19 19.16 13.48
C ASP A 208 -19.77 20.25 12.53
N GLY A 209 -20.70 19.85 11.66
CA GLY A 209 -21.41 20.70 10.71
C GLY A 209 -20.77 20.79 9.33
N ILE A 210 -19.81 19.92 9.04
CA ILE A 210 -19.35 19.53 7.71
C ILE A 210 -20.10 18.24 7.33
N LEU A 211 -20.36 18.02 6.05
CA LEU A 211 -20.98 16.75 5.63
C LEU A 211 -19.86 15.77 5.33
N ASP A 212 -20.03 14.49 5.62
CA ASP A 212 -19.00 13.45 5.41
C ASP A 212 -18.45 13.51 3.97
N GLU A 213 -19.31 13.78 2.96
CA GLU A 213 -18.92 13.98 1.55
C GLU A 213 -17.91 15.11 1.28
N LEU A 214 -17.62 15.95 2.28
CA LEU A 214 -16.71 17.09 2.23
C LEU A 214 -15.51 16.97 3.17
N GLU A 215 -15.43 15.88 3.92
CA GLU A 215 -14.34 15.56 4.84
C GLU A 215 -13.17 14.93 4.08
N ASN A 216 -11.96 15.00 4.64
CA ASN A 216 -10.74 14.41 4.05
C ASN A 216 -9.87 13.86 5.16
#